data_AF-A0ABD5Y6S1-F1
#
_entry.id   AF-A0ABD5Y6S1-F1
#
_cell.length_a   1.000
_cell.length_b   1.000
_cell.length_c   1.000
_cell.angle_alpha   90.00
_cell.angle_beta   90.00
_cell.angle_gamma   90.00
#
_symmetry.space_group_name_H-M   'P 1'
#
loop_
_entity.id
_entity.type
_entity.pdbx_description
1 polymer ?
#
loop_
_entity_poly.entity_id
_entity_poly.type
_entity_poly.pdbx_seq_one_letter_code
_entity_poly.pdbx_strand_id
1 'polypeptide(L)'
;MSEAEGPTPDPAADLLAATPATAYFWGRVAGDGELVDECVTVRAGDEQAADALAAVAGANRPDRRVAARESAHDASIVRFEDEYELQVMGAPAERASAALGFPLDGQPGGYRFDAFADYRAPLVRGLLEACGTVCFRESSGSVGVSFVHDDERLLETVRTLLGAADPAVPTDDLSETSAGGYWFGLADGADTAGFADWVYAGSDDSGLYAADRRRKLRRSVERATGAEVGDLS
;
A
#
# COMPACT_ATOMS: atom_id res chain seq x y z
N MET A 1 10.96 -5.79 24.37
CA MET A 1 9.70 -5.03 24.55
C MET A 1 8.79 -5.50 23.44
N SER A 2 7.69 -6.17 23.79
CA SER A 2 6.69 -6.63 22.81
C SER A 2 6.09 -5.38 22.17
N GLU A 3 6.24 -5.21 20.86
CA GLU A 3 5.40 -4.25 20.15
C GLU A 3 3.95 -4.67 20.39
N ALA A 4 3.11 -3.70 20.76
CA ALA A 4 1.70 -3.96 20.98
C ALA A 4 1.10 -4.42 19.64
N GLU A 5 0.47 -5.60 19.65
CA GLU A 5 -0.44 -6.03 18.59
C GLU A 5 -1.44 -4.89 18.37
N GLY A 6 -1.50 -4.34 17.16
CA GLY A 6 -2.48 -3.31 16.82
C GLY A 6 -3.90 -3.89 16.93
N PRO A 7 -4.94 -3.06 17.14
CA PRO A 7 -6.30 -3.55 17.20
C PRO A 7 -6.67 -4.25 15.88
N THR A 8 -7.28 -5.44 15.95
CA THR A 8 -7.79 -6.11 14.75
C THR A 8 -9.06 -5.38 14.28
N PRO A 9 -9.18 -5.01 12.99
CA PRO A 9 -10.39 -4.35 12.49
C PRO A 9 -11.60 -5.29 12.49
N ASP A 10 -12.80 -4.71 12.55
CA ASP A 10 -14.04 -5.47 12.36
C ASP A 10 -14.19 -5.92 10.88
N PRO A 11 -14.87 -7.06 10.63
CA PRO A 11 -15.16 -7.50 9.28
C PRO A 11 -16.07 -6.53 8.55
N ALA A 12 -15.78 -6.27 7.27
CA ALA A 12 -16.63 -5.43 6.44
C ALA A 12 -17.95 -6.14 6.15
N ALA A 13 -19.07 -5.44 6.37
CA ALA A 13 -20.39 -5.96 6.00
C ALA A 13 -20.53 -6.11 4.47
N ASP A 14 -19.87 -5.24 3.69
CA ASP A 14 -19.72 -5.35 2.25
C ASP A 14 -18.34 -4.81 1.85
N LEU A 15 -17.55 -5.61 1.13
CA LEU A 15 -16.21 -5.19 0.67
C LEU A 15 -16.26 -4.00 -0.29
N LEU A 16 -17.40 -3.73 -0.92
CA LEU A 16 -17.58 -2.55 -1.77
C LEU A 16 -18.09 -1.31 -1.04
N ALA A 17 -18.42 -1.40 0.24
CA ALA A 17 -18.81 -0.22 1.02
C ALA A 17 -17.64 0.77 1.06
N ALA A 18 -17.91 2.08 0.98
CA ALA A 18 -16.88 3.09 1.18
C ALA A 18 -16.63 3.24 2.69
N THR A 19 -15.55 2.64 3.19
CA THR A 19 -15.10 2.71 4.59
C THR A 19 -13.56 2.77 4.63
N PRO A 20 -12.93 3.16 5.75
CA PRO A 20 -11.47 3.10 5.87
C PRO A 20 -10.91 1.68 5.65
N ALA A 21 -11.60 0.67 6.18
CA ALA A 21 -11.20 -0.73 6.09
C ALA A 21 -11.17 -1.25 4.65
N THR A 22 -12.24 -1.02 3.91
CA THR A 22 -12.36 -1.45 2.50
C THR A 22 -11.48 -0.61 1.58
N ALA A 23 -11.30 0.69 1.86
CA ALA A 23 -10.36 1.53 1.13
C ALA A 23 -8.91 1.01 1.27
N TYR A 24 -8.48 0.69 2.49
CA TYR A 24 -7.18 0.06 2.72
C TYR A 24 -7.05 -1.29 2.02
N PHE A 25 -8.06 -2.16 2.14
CA PHE A 25 -8.10 -3.47 1.47
C PHE A 25 -7.92 -3.35 -0.05
N TRP A 26 -8.71 -2.49 -0.71
CA TRP A 26 -8.62 -2.32 -2.16
C TRP A 26 -7.35 -1.61 -2.61
N GLY A 27 -6.77 -0.74 -1.77
CA GLY A 27 -5.44 -0.18 -2.04
C GLY A 27 -4.35 -1.25 -2.07
N ARG A 28 -4.41 -2.20 -1.13
CA ARG A 28 -3.52 -3.38 -1.10
C ARG A 28 -3.71 -4.25 -2.34
N VAL A 29 -4.95 -4.60 -2.68
CA VAL A 29 -5.28 -5.41 -3.86
C VAL A 29 -4.82 -4.72 -5.14
N ALA A 30 -4.96 -3.40 -5.24
CA ALA A 30 -4.56 -2.67 -6.44
C ALA A 30 -3.05 -2.67 -6.68
N GLY A 31 -2.25 -2.60 -5.61
CA GLY A 31 -0.80 -2.51 -5.73
C GLY A 31 -0.08 -3.85 -5.89
N ASP A 32 -0.61 -4.94 -5.32
CA ASP A 32 0.09 -6.24 -5.31
C ASP A 32 -0.88 -7.45 -5.24
N GLY A 33 -2.13 -7.22 -5.63
CA GLY A 33 -3.18 -8.23 -5.68
C GLY A 33 -3.55 -8.63 -7.11
N GLU A 34 -4.47 -9.58 -7.21
CA GLU A 34 -4.98 -10.08 -8.47
C GLU A 34 -6.46 -10.41 -8.33
N LEU A 35 -7.24 -10.10 -9.37
CA LEU A 35 -8.61 -10.57 -9.50
C LEU A 35 -8.68 -11.52 -10.67
N VAL A 36 -9.11 -12.74 -10.38
CA VAL A 36 -9.51 -13.73 -11.35
C VAL A 36 -10.96 -14.12 -11.07
N ASP A 37 -11.58 -14.85 -12.00
CA ASP A 37 -12.93 -15.34 -11.80
C ASP A 37 -13.11 -16.01 -10.43
N GLU A 38 -14.16 -15.58 -9.71
CA GLU A 38 -14.50 -15.98 -8.34
C GLU A 38 -13.39 -15.85 -7.27
N CYS A 39 -12.30 -15.09 -7.49
CA CYS A 39 -11.24 -14.97 -6.50
C CYS A 39 -10.54 -13.61 -6.51
N VAL A 40 -10.39 -13.02 -5.32
CA VAL A 40 -9.51 -11.89 -5.06
C VAL A 40 -8.31 -12.39 -4.27
N THR A 41 -7.11 -12.18 -4.80
CA THR A 41 -5.86 -12.44 -4.10
C THR A 41 -5.23 -11.13 -3.64
N VAL A 42 -4.77 -11.09 -2.39
CA VAL A 42 -4.01 -9.96 -1.85
C VAL A 42 -2.83 -10.49 -1.02
N ARG A 43 -1.68 -9.82 -1.16
CA ARG A 43 -0.45 -10.19 -0.46
C ARG A 43 -0.13 -9.19 0.63
N ALA A 44 0.64 -9.62 1.64
CA ALA A 44 1.20 -8.76 2.68
C ALA A 44 2.60 -9.24 3.08
N GLY A 45 3.50 -8.30 3.36
CA GLY A 45 4.88 -8.59 3.78
C GLY A 45 5.07 -8.75 5.29
N ASP A 46 4.02 -8.51 6.08
CA ASP A 46 4.03 -8.71 7.53
C ASP A 46 2.69 -9.20 8.07
N GLU A 47 2.73 -9.81 9.26
CA GLU A 47 1.61 -10.49 9.89
C GLU A 47 0.48 -9.51 10.29
N GLN A 48 0.82 -8.29 10.71
CA GLN A 48 -0.16 -7.27 11.09
C GLN A 48 -1.05 -6.89 9.91
N ALA A 49 -0.46 -6.59 8.75
CA ALA A 49 -1.23 -6.29 7.56
C ALA A 49 -2.03 -7.52 7.08
N ALA A 50 -1.45 -8.72 7.19
CA ALA A 50 -2.10 -9.96 6.80
C ALA A 50 -3.36 -10.24 7.64
N ASP A 51 -3.25 -10.12 8.96
CA ASP A 51 -4.38 -10.29 9.89
C ASP A 51 -5.44 -9.20 9.71
N ALA A 52 -5.03 -7.95 9.47
CA ALA A 52 -5.96 -6.87 9.16
C ALA A 52 -6.75 -7.14 7.86
N LEU A 53 -6.09 -7.61 6.80
CA LEU A 53 -6.75 -7.93 5.53
C LEU A 53 -7.72 -9.10 5.67
N ALA A 54 -7.32 -10.15 6.39
CA ALA A 54 -8.18 -11.31 6.64
C ALA A 54 -9.41 -10.91 7.46
N ALA A 55 -9.21 -10.09 8.50
CA ALA A 55 -10.29 -9.57 9.32
C ALA A 55 -11.29 -8.73 8.50
N VAL A 56 -10.81 -7.76 7.70
CA VAL A 56 -11.68 -6.95 6.83
C VAL A 56 -12.48 -7.80 5.84
N ALA A 57 -11.85 -8.82 5.25
CA ALA A 57 -12.51 -9.74 4.33
C ALA A 57 -13.47 -10.74 5.00
N GLY A 58 -13.47 -10.83 6.33
CA GLY A 58 -14.18 -11.89 7.06
C GLY A 58 -13.66 -13.29 6.70
N ALA A 59 -12.41 -13.40 6.26
CA ALA A 59 -11.79 -14.62 5.78
C ALA A 59 -11.01 -15.32 6.91
N ASN A 60 -10.77 -16.62 6.73
CA ASN A 60 -9.83 -17.35 7.59
C ASN A 60 -8.40 -16.83 7.40
N ARG A 61 -7.51 -17.16 8.35
CA ARG A 61 -6.12 -16.71 8.32
C ARG A 61 -5.44 -16.96 6.96
N PRO A 62 -4.61 -16.00 6.50
CA PRO A 62 -3.92 -16.11 5.23
C PRO A 62 -2.89 -17.24 5.22
N ASP A 63 -2.58 -17.76 4.04
CA ASP A 63 -1.51 -18.74 3.87
C ASP A 63 -0.16 -18.02 3.99
N ARG A 64 0.68 -18.45 4.94
CA ARG A 64 2.01 -17.86 5.18
C ARG A 64 3.06 -18.63 4.40
N ARG A 65 3.83 -17.92 3.58
CA ARG A 65 4.99 -18.43 2.85
C ARG A 65 6.21 -17.57 3.17
N VAL A 66 7.40 -18.12 2.94
CA VAL A 66 8.65 -17.37 3.02
C VAL A 66 9.18 -17.22 1.59
N ALA A 67 9.21 -15.99 1.08
CA ALA A 67 9.70 -15.67 -0.24
C ALA A 67 11.18 -15.29 -0.17
N ALA A 68 12.00 -15.86 -1.05
CA ALA A 68 13.38 -15.46 -1.23
C ALA A 68 13.45 -14.40 -2.34
N ARG A 69 13.94 -13.20 -2.03
CA ARG A 69 14.17 -12.13 -3.00
C ARG A 69 15.65 -11.74 -3.01
N GLU A 70 16.24 -11.68 -4.20
CA GLU A 70 17.59 -11.13 -4.36
C GLU A 70 17.56 -9.63 -4.06
N SER A 71 18.55 -9.16 -3.30
CA SER A 71 18.67 -7.75 -2.97
C SER A 71 18.92 -6.94 -4.24
N ALA A 72 18.09 -5.93 -4.47
CA ALA A 72 18.20 -5.02 -5.61
C ALA A 72 19.58 -4.31 -5.71
N HIS A 73 20.34 -4.24 -4.62
CA HIS A 73 21.67 -3.62 -4.59
C HIS A 73 22.82 -4.63 -4.73
N ASP A 74 22.56 -5.92 -4.49
CA ASP A 74 23.57 -6.98 -4.55
C ASP A 74 22.87 -8.34 -4.70
N ALA A 75 22.87 -8.88 -5.91
CA ALA A 75 22.22 -10.16 -6.22
C ALA A 75 22.85 -11.37 -5.50
N SER A 76 24.02 -11.20 -4.84
CA SER A 76 24.60 -12.24 -3.98
C SER A 76 23.95 -12.31 -2.59
N ILE A 77 23.13 -11.31 -2.22
CA ILE A 77 22.38 -11.26 -0.97
C ILE A 77 20.94 -11.69 -1.25
N VAL A 78 20.56 -12.86 -0.72
CA VAL A 78 19.17 -13.33 -0.72
C VAL A 78 18.51 -12.89 0.59
N ARG A 79 17.44 -12.11 0.49
CA ARG A 79 16.57 -11.77 1.62
C ARG A 79 15.40 -12.74 1.66
N PHE A 80 15.11 -13.25 2.85
CA PHE A 80 13.91 -14.02 3.10
C PHE A 80 12.90 -13.06 3.72
N GLU A 81 11.79 -12.84 3.03
CA GLU A 81 10.71 -11.99 3.48
C GLU A 81 9.49 -12.89 3.71
N ASP A 82 8.81 -12.73 4.85
CA ASP A 82 7.52 -13.36 5.04
C ASP A 82 6.55 -12.77 4.01
N GLU A 83 5.83 -13.64 3.31
CA GLU A 83 4.78 -13.26 2.38
C GLU A 83 3.50 -14.00 2.78
N TYR A 84 2.47 -13.24 3.08
CA TYR A 84 1.16 -13.75 3.45
C TYR A 84 0.23 -13.56 2.26
N GLU A 85 -0.34 -14.65 1.76
CA GLU A 85 -1.31 -14.62 0.67
C GLU A 85 -2.71 -14.89 1.22
N LEU A 86 -3.62 -13.94 0.99
CA LEU A 86 -5.03 -14.08 1.31
C LEU A 86 -5.82 -14.24 0.02
N GLN A 87 -6.68 -15.25 -0.01
CA GLN A 87 -7.64 -15.48 -1.09
C GLN A 87 -9.06 -15.30 -0.56
N VAL A 88 -9.82 -14.42 -1.20
CA VAL A 88 -11.23 -14.16 -0.90
C VAL A 88 -12.06 -14.73 -2.05
N MET A 89 -12.73 -15.85 -1.78
CA MET A 89 -13.52 -16.56 -2.79
C MET A 89 -14.91 -15.95 -2.97
N GLY A 90 -15.41 -16.00 -4.21
CA GLY A 90 -16.77 -15.69 -4.61
C GLY A 90 -16.92 -14.39 -5.39
N ALA A 91 -18.14 -13.82 -5.30
CA ALA A 91 -18.56 -12.66 -6.08
C ALA A 91 -17.78 -11.33 -5.92
N PRO A 92 -16.93 -11.09 -4.88
CA PRO A 92 -16.22 -9.82 -4.78
C PRO A 92 -15.37 -9.44 -6.00
N ALA A 93 -14.79 -10.41 -6.72
CA ALA A 93 -13.95 -10.13 -7.89
C ALA A 93 -14.73 -9.43 -9.02
N GLU A 94 -15.81 -10.04 -9.51
CA GLU A 94 -16.66 -9.46 -10.54
C GLU A 94 -17.28 -8.13 -10.10
N ARG A 95 -17.76 -8.08 -8.84
CA ARG A 95 -18.37 -6.86 -8.28
C ARG A 95 -17.35 -5.73 -8.20
N ALA A 96 -16.11 -5.99 -7.81
CA ALA A 96 -15.05 -4.98 -7.73
C ALA A 96 -14.58 -4.54 -9.11
N SER A 97 -14.47 -5.44 -10.09
CA SER A 97 -14.20 -5.05 -11.48
C SER A 97 -15.32 -4.13 -12.01
N ALA A 98 -16.59 -4.47 -11.76
CA ALA A 98 -17.74 -3.69 -12.19
C ALA A 98 -17.91 -2.35 -11.44
N ALA A 99 -17.62 -2.29 -10.14
CA ALA A 99 -17.81 -1.07 -9.34
C ALA A 99 -16.56 -0.17 -9.36
N LEU A 100 -15.40 -0.75 -9.05
CA LEU A 100 -14.13 -0.05 -8.83
C LEU A 100 -13.19 -0.12 -10.03
N GLY A 101 -13.54 -0.84 -11.09
CA GLY A 101 -12.76 -0.85 -12.34
C GLY A 101 -11.45 -1.60 -12.23
N PHE A 102 -11.36 -2.58 -11.34
CA PHE A 102 -10.20 -3.47 -11.27
C PHE A 102 -10.04 -4.28 -12.57
N PRO A 103 -8.79 -4.54 -12.99
CA PRO A 103 -8.48 -5.63 -13.91
C PRO A 103 -9.12 -6.94 -13.44
N LEU A 104 -9.62 -7.76 -14.36
CA LEU A 104 -10.19 -9.09 -14.09
C LEU A 104 -9.74 -10.04 -15.20
N ASP A 105 -9.21 -11.21 -14.84
CA ASP A 105 -8.71 -12.21 -15.80
C ASP A 105 -7.74 -11.61 -16.83
N GLY A 106 -6.81 -10.77 -16.35
CA GLY A 106 -5.81 -10.09 -17.16
C GLY A 106 -6.36 -9.00 -18.10
N GLN A 107 -7.67 -8.71 -18.07
CA GLN A 107 -8.23 -7.58 -18.82
C GLN A 107 -7.84 -6.25 -18.18
N PRO A 108 -7.56 -5.20 -18.97
CA PRO A 108 -7.11 -3.92 -18.42
C PRO A 108 -8.17 -3.25 -17.54
N GLY A 109 -7.72 -2.67 -16.43
CA GLY A 109 -8.55 -1.91 -15.51
C GLY A 109 -8.68 -0.43 -15.87
N GLY A 110 -9.52 0.26 -15.09
CA GLY A 110 -9.71 1.72 -15.12
C GLY A 110 -9.77 2.38 -13.74
N TYR A 111 -9.62 1.62 -12.65
CA TYR A 111 -9.39 2.12 -11.27
C TYR A 111 -10.24 3.33 -10.85
N ARG A 112 -11.54 3.11 -10.67
CA ARG A 112 -12.53 4.11 -10.22
C ARG A 112 -12.47 4.33 -8.70
N PHE A 113 -11.34 4.81 -8.21
CA PHE A 113 -11.08 5.02 -6.78
C PHE A 113 -11.74 6.26 -6.17
N ASP A 114 -12.44 7.08 -6.97
CA ASP A 114 -13.26 8.18 -6.45
C ASP A 114 -14.34 7.71 -5.48
N ALA A 115 -14.74 6.43 -5.54
CA ALA A 115 -15.61 5.79 -4.54
C ALA A 115 -15.05 5.86 -3.10
N PHE A 116 -13.73 6.05 -2.95
CA PHE A 116 -13.05 6.18 -1.67
C PHE A 116 -12.50 7.60 -1.43
N ALA A 117 -13.04 8.63 -2.09
CA ALA A 117 -12.55 10.01 -1.94
C ALA A 117 -12.51 10.50 -0.49
N ASP A 118 -13.48 10.08 0.34
CA ASP A 118 -13.53 10.40 1.78
C ASP A 118 -12.56 9.57 2.63
N TYR A 119 -12.02 8.48 2.07
CA TYR A 119 -11.10 7.54 2.72
C TYR A 119 -9.78 7.41 1.95
N ARG A 120 -9.34 8.52 1.36
CA ARG A 120 -8.15 8.58 0.50
C ARG A 120 -6.88 8.18 1.23
N ALA A 121 -6.68 8.61 2.48
CA ALA A 121 -5.49 8.26 3.25
C ALA A 121 -5.36 6.73 3.47
N PRO A 122 -6.40 6.01 3.95
CA PRO A 122 -6.39 4.54 3.99
C PRO A 122 -6.14 3.87 2.63
N LEU A 123 -6.76 4.36 1.55
CA LEU A 123 -6.52 3.82 0.20
C LEU A 123 -5.06 3.98 -0.23
N VAL A 124 -4.52 5.20 -0.10
CA VAL A 124 -3.13 5.50 -0.46
C VAL A 124 -2.14 4.76 0.44
N ARG A 125 -2.48 4.51 1.70
CA ARG A 125 -1.69 3.64 2.59
C ARG A 125 -1.60 2.23 2.04
N GLY A 126 -2.73 1.63 1.66
CA GLY A 126 -2.74 0.30 1.05
C GLY A 126 -1.86 0.23 -0.21
N LEU A 127 -1.98 1.23 -1.10
CA LEU A 127 -1.15 1.35 -2.30
C LEU A 127 0.35 1.50 -1.97
N LEU A 128 0.69 2.42 -1.05
CA LEU A 128 2.08 2.68 -0.63
C LEU A 128 2.73 1.44 -0.04
N GLU A 129 1.98 0.68 0.75
CA GLU A 129 2.50 -0.52 1.36
C GLU A 129 2.64 -1.67 0.34
N ALA A 130 1.83 -1.67 -0.73
CA ALA A 130 1.78 -2.76 -1.70
C ALA A 130 2.80 -2.57 -2.83
N CYS A 131 2.77 -1.41 -3.48
CA CYS A 131 3.63 -1.10 -4.63
C CYS A 131 4.52 0.14 -4.41
N GLY A 132 4.52 0.71 -3.21
CA GLY A 132 5.39 1.82 -2.87
C GLY A 132 6.81 1.38 -2.51
N THR A 133 7.76 2.31 -2.57
CA THR A 133 9.13 2.17 -2.06
C THR A 133 9.50 3.39 -1.25
N VAL A 134 10.17 3.14 -0.12
CA VAL A 134 10.79 4.19 0.70
C VAL A 134 12.30 3.97 0.70
N CYS A 135 13.05 5.01 0.34
CA CYS A 135 14.51 5.01 0.40
C CYS A 135 15.01 6.27 1.11
N PHE A 136 16.12 6.14 1.84
CA PHE A 136 16.83 7.30 2.39
C PHE A 136 18.00 7.63 1.47
N ARG A 137 18.03 8.84 0.93
CA ARG A 137 19.08 9.30 0.02
C ARG A 137 20.18 10.01 0.83
N GLU A 138 21.19 9.24 1.21
CA GLU A 138 22.36 9.68 2.02
C GLU A 138 23.01 10.97 1.49
N SER A 139 23.16 11.10 0.17
CA SER A 139 23.82 12.26 -0.46
C SER A 139 23.08 13.59 -0.25
N SER A 140 21.79 13.53 0.07
CA SER A 140 20.94 14.71 0.26
C SER A 140 20.29 14.77 1.64
N GLY A 141 20.51 13.76 2.49
CA GLY A 141 19.84 13.64 3.78
C GLY A 141 18.31 13.64 3.69
N SER A 142 17.73 13.11 2.60
CA SER A 142 16.29 13.19 2.31
C SER A 142 15.65 11.82 2.16
N VAL A 143 14.32 11.76 2.28
CA VAL A 143 13.53 10.55 2.02
C VAL A 143 12.96 10.59 0.61
N GLY A 144 13.20 9.54 -0.17
CA GLY A 144 12.47 9.30 -1.42
C GLY A 144 11.31 8.35 -1.14
N VAL A 145 10.11 8.74 -1.59
CA VAL A 145 8.95 7.86 -1.68
C VAL A 145 8.57 7.74 -3.15
N SER A 146 8.41 6.50 -3.64
CA SER A 146 8.03 6.23 -5.02
C SER A 146 7.02 5.09 -5.10
N PHE A 147 6.36 4.96 -6.24
CA PHE A 147 5.45 3.86 -6.58
C PHE A 147 5.94 3.21 -7.86
N VAL A 148 5.92 1.89 -7.92
CA VAL A 148 6.36 1.09 -9.08
C VAL A 148 5.29 0.05 -9.38
N HIS A 149 4.86 -0.05 -10.64
CA HIS A 149 3.87 -1.03 -11.06
C HIS A 149 3.92 -1.26 -12.58
N ASP A 150 3.51 -2.44 -13.04
CA ASP A 150 3.49 -2.79 -14.47
C ASP A 150 2.34 -2.11 -15.22
N ASP A 151 1.23 -1.84 -14.52
CA ASP A 151 0.09 -1.09 -15.06
C ASP A 151 0.28 0.43 -14.90
N GLU A 152 0.57 1.11 -16.02
CA GLU A 152 0.65 2.57 -16.15
C GLU A 152 -0.60 3.29 -15.62
N ARG A 153 -1.79 2.76 -15.90
CA ARG A 153 -3.06 3.41 -15.52
C ARG A 153 -3.26 3.42 -14.02
N LEU A 154 -2.78 2.39 -13.32
CA LEU A 154 -2.81 2.40 -11.86
C LEU A 154 -1.99 3.59 -11.35
N LEU A 155 -0.75 3.74 -11.84
CA LEU A 155 0.15 4.79 -11.37
C LEU A 155 -0.36 6.20 -11.70
N GLU A 156 -0.94 6.41 -12.88
CA GLU A 156 -1.64 7.67 -13.20
C GLU A 156 -2.81 7.94 -12.24
N THR A 157 -3.55 6.90 -11.87
CA THR A 157 -4.63 7.00 -10.88
C THR A 157 -4.08 7.38 -9.50
N VAL A 158 -2.97 6.76 -9.06
CA VAL A 158 -2.32 7.11 -7.78
C VAL A 158 -1.83 8.56 -7.79
N ARG A 159 -1.22 9.03 -8.89
CA ARG A 159 -0.82 10.46 -9.03
C ARG A 159 -2.01 11.39 -8.88
N THR A 160 -3.14 11.05 -9.51
CA THR A 160 -4.39 11.83 -9.40
C THR A 160 -4.92 11.85 -7.96
N LEU A 161 -4.89 10.71 -7.27
CA LEU A 161 -5.27 10.63 -5.86
C LEU A 161 -4.39 11.51 -4.98
N LEU A 162 -3.07 11.46 -5.15
CA LEU A 162 -2.10 12.25 -4.38
C LEU A 162 -2.24 13.76 -4.64
N GLY A 163 -2.47 14.16 -5.89
CA GLY A 163 -2.72 15.55 -6.25
C GLY A 163 -4.04 16.10 -5.71
N ALA A 164 -5.03 15.24 -5.46
CA ALA A 164 -6.32 15.58 -4.86
C ALA A 164 -6.37 15.41 -3.32
N ALA A 165 -5.26 15.03 -2.69
CA ALA A 165 -5.16 14.92 -1.23
C ALA A 165 -5.13 16.31 -0.57
N ASP A 166 -5.44 16.34 0.73
CA ASP A 166 -5.28 17.52 1.58
C ASP A 166 -4.47 17.10 2.84
N PRO A 167 -3.20 17.55 2.96
CA PRO A 167 -2.48 18.43 2.05
C PRO A 167 -2.19 17.77 0.70
N ALA A 168 -2.09 18.59 -0.36
CA ALA A 168 -1.73 18.09 -1.70
C ALA A 168 -0.30 17.52 -1.69
N VAL A 169 -0.13 16.36 -2.30
CA VAL A 169 1.15 15.65 -2.34
C VAL A 169 1.69 15.69 -3.78
N PRO A 170 2.59 16.62 -4.12
CA PRO A 170 3.09 16.75 -5.49
C PRO A 170 3.94 15.53 -5.86
N THR A 171 3.80 15.08 -7.11
CA THR A 171 4.51 13.93 -7.69
C THR A 171 5.28 14.34 -8.92
N ASP A 172 6.37 13.66 -9.20
CA ASP A 172 7.04 13.75 -10.50
C ASP A 172 6.17 13.17 -11.62
N ASP A 173 6.65 13.29 -12.86
CA ASP A 173 6.07 12.61 -14.02
C ASP A 173 6.36 11.11 -14.02
N LEU A 174 5.45 10.37 -14.67
CA LEU A 174 5.61 8.94 -14.85
C LEU A 174 6.84 8.65 -15.72
N SER A 175 7.59 7.63 -15.35
CA SER A 175 8.77 7.16 -16.08
C SER A 175 8.72 5.64 -16.21
N GLU A 176 9.29 5.11 -17.29
CA GLU A 176 9.47 3.67 -17.46
C GLU A 176 10.59 3.15 -16.55
N THR A 177 10.47 1.92 -16.04
CA THR A 177 11.60 1.26 -15.37
C THR A 177 12.50 0.54 -16.38
N SER A 178 13.77 0.35 -16.04
CA SER A 178 14.71 -0.41 -16.89
C SER A 178 14.38 -1.89 -17.03
N ALA A 179 13.50 -2.43 -16.17
CA ALA A 179 13.12 -3.84 -16.14
C ALA A 179 11.74 -4.10 -16.76
N GLY A 180 11.07 -3.07 -17.31
CA GLY A 180 9.67 -3.10 -17.70
C GLY A 180 8.75 -2.49 -16.63
N GLY A 181 7.57 -2.05 -17.04
CA GLY A 181 6.65 -1.32 -16.17
C GLY A 181 7.03 0.13 -15.95
N TYR A 182 6.41 0.75 -14.94
CA TYR A 182 6.38 2.19 -14.75
C TYR A 182 6.64 2.57 -13.30
N TRP A 183 7.04 3.82 -13.08
CA TRP A 183 7.23 4.37 -11.74
C TRP A 183 7.08 5.89 -11.71
N PHE A 184 6.78 6.43 -10.53
CA PHE A 184 6.92 7.86 -10.24
C PHE A 184 7.34 8.06 -8.78
N GLY A 185 7.96 9.20 -8.49
CA GLY A 185 8.31 9.65 -7.15
C GLY A 185 7.39 10.76 -6.64
N LEU A 186 7.38 10.98 -5.32
CA LEU A 186 7.00 12.28 -4.80
C LEU A 186 8.01 13.32 -5.32
N ALA A 187 7.50 14.50 -5.69
CA ALA A 187 8.32 15.52 -6.33
C ALA A 187 9.45 16.01 -5.42
N ASP A 188 10.54 16.47 -6.03
CA ASP A 188 11.61 17.14 -5.30
C ASP A 188 11.04 18.33 -4.48
N GLY A 189 11.27 18.30 -3.17
CA GLY A 189 10.76 19.32 -2.23
C GLY A 189 9.32 19.07 -1.72
N ALA A 190 8.68 17.95 -2.07
CA ALA A 190 7.45 17.51 -1.43
C ALA A 190 7.66 17.35 0.10
N ASP A 191 6.63 17.70 0.88
CA ASP A 191 6.65 17.52 2.33
C ASP A 191 6.47 16.02 2.69
N THR A 192 7.58 15.30 2.70
CA THR A 192 7.60 13.86 3.03
C THR A 192 7.22 13.57 4.47
N ALA A 193 7.41 14.52 5.39
CA ALA A 193 6.99 14.37 6.78
C ALA A 193 5.46 14.52 6.89
N GLY A 194 4.90 15.58 6.31
CA GLY A 194 3.46 15.77 6.23
C GLY A 194 2.76 14.64 5.48
N PHE A 195 3.36 14.10 4.42
CA PHE A 195 2.86 12.89 3.75
C PHE A 195 2.85 11.68 4.68
N ALA A 196 3.93 11.43 5.42
CA ALA A 196 4.03 10.28 6.33
C ALA A 196 2.99 10.34 7.45
N ASP A 197 2.77 11.53 8.02
CA ASP A 197 1.74 11.77 9.03
C ASP A 197 0.34 11.55 8.44
N TRP A 198 0.05 12.18 7.30
CA TRP A 198 -1.25 12.08 6.66
C TRP A 198 -1.59 10.64 6.25
N VAL A 199 -0.66 9.93 5.60
CA VAL A 199 -0.94 8.59 5.06
C VAL A 199 -1.15 7.57 6.19
N TYR A 200 -0.49 7.73 7.33
CA TYR A 200 -0.63 6.87 8.51
C TYR A 200 -1.60 7.38 9.58
N ALA A 201 -2.25 8.53 9.37
CA ALA A 201 -3.22 9.07 10.32
C ALA A 201 -4.31 8.03 10.69
N GLY A 202 -4.55 7.84 11.99
CA GLY A 202 -5.53 6.91 12.53
C GLY A 202 -5.18 5.42 12.37
N SER A 203 -3.97 5.06 11.90
CA SER A 203 -3.59 3.66 11.71
C SER A 203 -3.47 2.88 13.02
N ASP A 204 -3.06 3.53 14.11
CA ASP A 204 -3.00 2.88 15.44
C ASP A 204 -4.37 2.44 15.91
N ASP A 205 -5.37 3.31 15.79
CA ASP A 205 -6.73 3.02 16.28
C ASP A 205 -7.42 1.96 15.42
N SER A 206 -7.10 1.91 14.13
CA SER A 206 -7.77 1.02 13.18
C SER A 206 -7.05 -0.31 12.94
N GLY A 207 -5.75 -0.39 13.26
CA GLY A 207 -4.89 -1.53 12.93
C GLY A 207 -4.66 -1.77 11.43
N LEU A 208 -5.02 -0.80 10.59
CA LEU A 208 -4.95 -0.90 9.13
C LEU A 208 -3.59 -0.38 8.64
N TYR A 209 -2.54 -1.18 8.83
CA TYR A 209 -1.20 -0.87 8.34
C TYR A 209 -0.30 -2.11 8.32
N ALA A 210 0.73 -2.05 7.48
CA ALA A 210 1.89 -2.93 7.52
C ALA A 210 2.94 -2.37 8.50
N ALA A 211 3.20 -3.08 9.59
CA ALA A 211 4.04 -2.62 10.69
C ALA A 211 5.45 -2.24 10.22
N ASP A 212 6.06 -3.04 9.35
CA ASP A 212 7.42 -2.81 8.91
C ASP A 212 7.51 -1.67 7.90
N ARG A 213 6.49 -1.51 7.06
CA ARG A 213 6.37 -0.42 6.09
C ARG A 213 6.24 0.93 6.80
N ARG A 214 5.35 1.01 7.80
CA ARG A 214 5.14 2.20 8.63
C ARG A 214 6.41 2.59 9.36
N ARG A 215 7.01 1.63 10.06
CA ARG A 215 8.27 1.81 10.81
C ARG A 215 9.39 2.31 9.91
N LYS A 216 9.54 1.74 8.70
CA LYS A 216 10.56 2.15 7.73
C LYS A 216 10.36 3.59 7.28
N LEU A 217 9.13 3.99 6.96
CA LEU A 217 8.84 5.37 6.56
C LEU A 217 9.19 6.35 7.68
N ARG A 218 8.71 6.08 8.88
CA ARG A 218 8.94 6.96 10.04
C ARG A 218 10.40 7.16 10.35
N ARG A 219 11.15 6.06 10.50
CA ARG A 219 12.59 6.14 10.76
C ARG A 219 13.34 6.90 9.67
N SER A 220 12.90 6.78 8.42
CA SER A 220 13.52 7.52 7.31
C SER A 220 13.24 9.01 7.43
N VAL A 221 12.00 9.40 7.76
CA VAL A 221 11.59 10.80 7.95
C VAL A 221 12.23 11.42 9.18
N GLU A 222 12.21 10.74 10.33
CA GLU A 222 12.88 11.19 11.57
C GLU A 222 14.37 11.44 11.30
N ARG A 223 15.03 10.52 10.61
CA ARG A 223 16.42 10.67 10.20
C ARG A 223 16.66 11.87 9.28
N ALA A 224 15.75 12.16 8.35
CA ALA A 224 15.88 13.28 7.41
C ALA A 224 15.62 14.64 8.06
N THR A 225 14.70 14.68 9.02
CA THR A 225 14.26 15.92 9.70
C THR A 225 15.05 16.22 10.97
N GLY A 226 15.80 15.25 11.49
CA GLY A 226 16.47 15.35 12.78
C GLY A 226 15.51 15.28 13.97
N ALA A 227 14.29 14.80 13.75
CA ALA A 227 13.32 14.53 14.82
C ALA A 227 13.78 13.37 15.70
N GLU A 228 13.29 13.32 16.95
CA GLU A 228 13.57 12.20 17.83
C GLU A 228 12.83 10.93 17.36
N VAL A 229 13.41 9.76 17.65
CA VAL A 229 12.80 8.48 17.31
C VAL A 229 11.49 8.33 18.07
N GLY A 230 10.37 8.23 17.36
CA GLY A 230 9.02 8.13 17.93
C GLY A 230 8.21 9.43 17.87
N ASP A 231 8.73 10.51 17.29
CA ASP A 231 7.99 11.76 17.12
C ASP A 231 6.81 11.63 16.15
N LEU A 232 6.88 10.68 15.21
CA LEU A 232 5.78 10.37 14.28
C LEU A 232 4.86 9.30 14.90
N SER A 233 3.70 9.74 15.37
CA SER A 233 2.65 8.91 16.00
C SER A 233 1.92 8.05 14.99
#